data_AF-A0A165EYG1-F1
#
_entry.id   AF-A0A165EYG1-F1
#
_cell.length_a   1.000
_cell.length_b   1.000
_cell.length_c   1.000
_cell.angle_alpha   90.00
_cell.angle_beta   90.00
_cell.angle_gamma   90.00
#
_symmetry.space_group_name_H-M   'P 1'
#
loop_
_entity.id
_entity.type
_entity.pdbx_description
1 polymer ?
#
loop_
_entity_poly.entity_id
_entity_poly.type
_entity_poly.pdbx_seq_one_letter_code
_entity_poly.pdbx_strand_id
1 'polypeptide(L)'
;MLPNYFLLEGSEDEEPMPPDHALYAVPLKFVCRYYLFQKLYSDSEWRQAAELLVMLLKSRTASKKWWGVLLWDTISFLQEGDLLINYDDSLELLRCLEEIYIGSAQGGADEYLEGMVAMLTKGEAITTEERKRVEQEPLDKLSTVRLALAQQIARCCILS
;
A
#
# COMPACT_ATOMS: atom_id res chain seq x y z
N MET A 1 -9.87 -7.06 21.76
CA MET A 1 -9.68 -5.60 21.69
C MET A 1 -8.21 -5.34 21.53
N LEU A 2 -7.81 -4.60 20.49
CA LEU A 2 -6.44 -4.09 20.40
C LEU A 2 -6.28 -2.95 21.41
N PRO A 3 -5.12 -2.83 22.08
CA PRO A 3 -4.89 -1.73 23.02
C PRO A 3 -4.96 -0.35 22.35
N ASN A 4 -5.40 0.66 23.11
CA ASN A 4 -5.65 2.03 22.61
C ASN A 4 -4.43 2.72 21.96
N TYR A 5 -3.20 2.31 22.29
CA TYR A 5 -1.99 2.89 21.70
C TYR A 5 -1.83 2.62 20.19
N PHE A 6 -2.60 1.68 19.61
CA PHE A 6 -2.61 1.47 18.16
C PHE A 6 -3.63 2.33 17.40
N LEU A 7 -4.55 2.98 18.12
CA LEU A 7 -5.77 3.56 17.54
C LEU A 7 -5.80 5.10 17.53
N LEU A 8 -4.79 5.79 18.07
CA LEU A 8 -4.80 7.26 18.16
C LEU A 8 -3.47 7.86 17.70
N GLU A 9 -3.54 8.82 16.79
CA GLU A 9 -2.52 9.85 16.67
C GLU A 9 -2.85 10.94 17.69
N GLY A 10 -1.94 11.21 18.62
CA GLY A 10 -1.90 12.48 19.35
C GLY A 10 -2.72 12.59 20.65
N SER A 11 -2.52 11.71 21.63
CA SER A 11 -2.78 12.08 23.02
C SER A 11 -1.51 12.70 23.62
N GLU A 12 -1.64 13.90 24.20
CA GLU A 12 -0.55 14.71 24.78
C GLU A 12 0.19 14.03 25.96
N ASP A 13 -0.32 12.89 26.45
CA ASP A 13 0.19 12.13 27.59
C ASP A 13 0.88 10.80 27.19
N GLU A 14 1.45 10.67 25.98
CA GLU A 14 2.18 9.46 25.59
C GLU A 14 3.55 9.36 26.32
N GLU A 15 3.63 8.50 27.35
CA GLU A 15 4.91 7.98 27.80
C GLU A 15 5.63 7.31 26.61
N PRO A 16 6.88 7.69 26.30
CA PRO A 16 7.58 7.18 25.14
C PRO A 16 7.76 5.66 25.27
N MET A 17 7.34 4.94 24.23
CA MET A 17 7.35 3.48 24.21
C MET A 17 8.76 2.94 24.48
N PRO A 18 8.90 1.93 25.36
CA PRO A 18 10.17 1.24 25.57
C PRO A 18 10.82 0.80 24.24
N PRO A 19 12.13 0.99 24.07
CA PRO A 19 12.80 0.82 22.77
C PRO A 19 12.75 -0.62 22.22
N ASP A 20 12.62 -1.62 23.08
CA ASP A 20 12.43 -3.03 22.74
C ASP A 20 11.03 -3.31 22.16
N HIS A 21 10.00 -2.62 22.66
CA HIS A 21 8.63 -2.72 22.13
C HIS A 21 8.42 -1.89 20.85
N ALA A 22 9.18 -0.82 20.67
CA ALA A 22 9.11 0.04 19.49
C ALA A 22 9.42 -0.69 18.17
N LEU A 23 10.28 -1.71 18.20
CA LEU A 23 10.62 -2.55 17.04
C LEU A 23 9.41 -3.29 16.47
N TYR A 24 8.52 -3.75 17.34
CA TYR A 24 7.29 -4.45 16.95
C TYR A 24 6.12 -3.51 16.71
N ALA A 25 6.19 -2.30 17.24
CA ALA A 25 5.12 -1.31 17.13
C ALA A 25 4.85 -0.89 15.68
N VAL A 26 5.89 -0.68 14.88
CA VAL A 26 5.72 -0.21 13.49
C VAL A 26 5.04 -1.26 12.59
N PRO A 27 5.52 -2.53 12.51
CA PRO A 27 4.82 -3.56 11.75
C PRO A 27 3.40 -3.82 12.26
N LEU A 28 3.20 -3.80 13.59
CA LEU A 28 1.89 -4.06 14.18
C LEU A 28 0.91 -2.91 13.91
N LYS A 29 1.36 -1.66 13.95
CA LYS A 29 0.58 -0.49 13.55
C LYS A 29 0.15 -0.59 12.07
N PHE A 30 1.08 -0.96 11.19
CA PHE A 30 0.75 -1.22 9.78
C PHE A 30 -0.33 -2.29 9.64
N VAL A 31 -0.15 -3.47 10.24
CA VAL A 31 -1.11 -4.58 10.16
C VAL A 31 -2.48 -4.18 10.72
N CYS A 32 -2.53 -3.46 11.85
CA CYS A 32 -3.78 -3.00 12.44
C CYS A 32 -4.51 -2.00 11.52
N ARG A 33 -3.78 -1.04 10.94
CA ARG A 33 -4.37 -0.08 10.00
C ARG A 33 -4.80 -0.73 8.69
N TYR A 34 -4.02 -1.69 8.17
CA TYR A 34 -4.41 -2.45 6.98
C TYR A 34 -5.66 -3.31 7.23
N TYR A 35 -5.77 -3.93 8.41
CA TYR A 35 -7.00 -4.63 8.81
C TYR A 35 -8.21 -3.68 8.90
N LEU A 36 -8.02 -2.48 9.48
CA LEU A 36 -9.07 -1.46 9.53
C LEU A 36 -9.53 -1.05 8.12
N PHE A 37 -8.58 -0.87 7.20
CA PHE A 37 -8.87 -0.65 5.78
C PHE A 37 -9.75 -1.76 5.20
N GLN A 38 -9.36 -3.02 5.37
CA GLN A 38 -10.12 -4.18 4.86
C GLN A 38 -11.53 -4.23 5.45
N LYS A 39 -11.70 -3.84 6.72
CA LYS A 39 -13.01 -3.75 7.36
C LYS A 39 -13.87 -2.63 6.74
N LEU A 40 -13.34 -1.42 6.60
CA LEU A 40 -14.03 -0.30 5.96
C LEU A 40 -14.44 -0.65 4.51
N TYR A 41 -13.55 -1.31 3.77
CA TYR A 41 -13.83 -1.82 2.43
C TYR A 41 -15.01 -2.80 2.41
N SER A 42 -15.01 -3.76 3.35
CA SER A 42 -16.09 -4.76 3.48
C SER A 42 -17.43 -4.13 3.88
N ASP A 43 -17.38 -3.07 4.69
CA ASP A 43 -18.56 -2.32 5.15
C ASP A 43 -19.05 -1.29 4.11
N SER A 44 -18.45 -1.25 2.90
CA SER A 44 -18.76 -0.30 1.82
C SER A 44 -18.50 1.18 2.17
N GLU A 45 -17.66 1.43 3.16
CA GLU A 45 -17.21 2.77 3.56
C GLU A 45 -16.07 3.25 2.63
N TRP A 46 -16.36 3.33 1.32
CA TRP A 46 -15.35 3.46 0.26
C TRP A 46 -14.42 4.66 0.42
N ARG A 47 -14.96 5.81 0.81
CA ARG A 47 -14.18 7.04 0.99
C ARG A 47 -13.15 6.90 2.12
N GLN A 48 -13.60 6.40 3.27
CA GLN A 48 -12.72 6.19 4.43
C GLN A 48 -11.67 5.12 4.13
N ALA A 49 -12.06 4.06 3.42
CA ALA A 49 -11.14 3.01 2.98
C ALA A 49 -10.06 3.56 2.03
N ALA A 50 -10.45 4.35 1.03
CA ALA A 50 -9.51 4.98 0.09
C ALA A 50 -8.54 5.94 0.81
N GLU A 51 -9.05 6.84 1.65
CA GLU A 51 -8.25 7.78 2.43
C GLU A 51 -7.23 7.06 3.33
N LEU A 52 -7.65 5.97 4.00
CA LEU A 52 -6.77 5.18 4.85
C LEU A 52 -5.68 4.45 4.05
N LEU A 53 -6.04 3.88 2.89
CA LEU A 53 -5.10 3.17 2.02
C LEU A 53 -4.02 4.12 1.45
N VAL A 54 -4.45 5.29 0.97
CA VAL A 54 -3.54 6.34 0.49
C VAL A 54 -2.62 6.82 1.61
N MET A 55 -3.17 7.04 2.81
CA MET A 55 -2.38 7.45 3.99
C MET A 55 -1.30 6.41 4.32
N LEU A 56 -1.60 5.11 4.24
CA LEU A 56 -0.61 4.06 4.52
C LEU A 56 0.61 4.11 3.59
N LEU A 57 0.41 4.48 2.33
CA LEU A 57 1.47 4.69 1.35
C LEU A 57 2.19 6.03 1.56
N LYS A 58 1.45 7.15 1.70
CA LYS A 58 2.04 8.51 1.82
C LYS A 58 2.83 8.71 3.11
N SER A 59 2.32 8.24 4.24
CA SER A 59 2.96 8.42 5.56
C SER A 59 4.19 7.52 5.78
N ARG A 60 4.50 6.63 4.83
CA ARG A 60 5.52 5.58 4.96
C ARG A 60 5.33 4.70 6.21
N THR A 61 4.10 4.63 6.74
CA THR A 61 3.74 3.70 7.82
C THR A 61 3.86 2.25 7.34
N ALA A 62 3.55 2.00 6.07
CA ALA A 62 3.80 0.73 5.44
C ALA A 62 5.28 0.59 5.05
N SER A 63 5.91 -0.50 5.48
CA SER A 63 7.20 -0.93 4.96
C SER A 63 7.12 -1.12 3.44
N LYS A 64 8.18 -0.71 2.72
CA LYS A 64 8.24 -0.75 1.25
C LYS A 64 7.87 -2.10 0.65
N LYS A 65 8.20 -3.20 1.34
CA LYS A 65 7.89 -4.56 0.90
C LYS A 65 6.41 -4.86 0.68
N TRP A 66 5.53 -4.03 1.26
CA TRP A 66 4.07 -4.14 1.13
C TRP A 66 3.48 -3.16 0.11
N TRP A 67 4.29 -2.26 -0.46
CA TRP A 67 3.77 -1.23 -1.37
C TRP A 67 3.10 -1.83 -2.60
N GLY A 68 3.62 -2.92 -3.16
CA GLY A 68 2.98 -3.61 -4.27
C GLY A 68 1.55 -4.08 -3.95
N VAL A 69 1.33 -4.60 -2.74
CA VAL A 69 0.00 -5.04 -2.26
C VAL A 69 -0.94 -3.84 -2.12
N LEU A 70 -0.49 -2.79 -1.43
CA LEU A 70 -1.31 -1.60 -1.20
C LEU A 70 -1.70 -0.91 -2.51
N LEU A 71 -0.74 -0.78 -3.44
CA LEU A 71 -0.99 -0.21 -4.77
C LEU A 71 -1.97 -1.04 -5.58
N TRP A 72 -1.87 -2.38 -5.51
CA TRP A 72 -2.83 -3.26 -6.16
C TRP A 72 -4.26 -3.06 -5.59
N ASP A 73 -4.39 -2.93 -4.28
CA ASP A 73 -5.67 -2.67 -3.61
C ASP A 73 -6.28 -1.30 -3.98
N THR A 74 -5.49 -0.36 -4.53
CA THR A 74 -6.02 0.93 -4.99
C THR A 74 -6.89 0.84 -6.25
N ILE A 75 -6.77 -0.24 -7.04
CA ILE A 75 -7.48 -0.39 -8.32
C ILE A 75 -8.99 -0.23 -8.13
N SER A 76 -9.53 -0.86 -7.06
CA SER A 76 -10.95 -0.78 -6.73
C SER A 76 -11.43 0.64 -6.48
N PHE A 77 -10.57 1.60 -6.14
CA PHE A 77 -10.96 2.99 -5.92
C PHE A 77 -10.71 3.88 -7.13
N LEU A 78 -9.74 3.53 -7.97
CA LEU A 78 -9.40 4.28 -9.18
C LEU A 78 -10.41 4.08 -10.31
N GLN A 79 -11.05 2.91 -10.35
CA GLN A 79 -12.01 2.54 -11.38
C GLN A 79 -13.45 2.91 -11.03
N GLU A 80 -13.71 3.36 -9.80
CA GLU A 80 -15.04 3.75 -9.37
C GLU A 80 -15.51 5.06 -10.02
N GLY A 81 -16.84 5.18 -10.14
CA GLY A 81 -17.49 6.33 -10.77
C GLY A 81 -17.24 7.63 -10.02
N ASP A 82 -17.17 7.56 -8.69
CA ASP A 82 -16.85 8.68 -7.82
C ASP A 82 -15.33 8.87 -7.69
N LEU A 83 -14.89 10.14 -7.70
CA LEU A 83 -13.47 10.49 -7.61
C LEU A 83 -12.97 10.34 -6.15
N LEU A 84 -12.82 9.10 -5.68
CA LEU A 84 -12.43 8.79 -4.30
C LEU A 84 -10.97 9.15 -4.00
N ILE A 85 -10.11 9.09 -5.02
CA ILE A 85 -8.70 9.48 -4.94
C ILE A 85 -8.53 10.76 -5.78
N ASN A 86 -8.06 11.83 -5.15
CA ASN A 86 -7.86 13.13 -5.79
C ASN A 86 -6.60 13.15 -6.67
N TYR A 87 -6.37 14.27 -7.36
CA TYR A 87 -5.24 14.46 -8.26
C TYR A 87 -3.88 14.32 -7.57
N ASP A 88 -3.68 15.01 -6.44
CA ASP A 88 -2.40 15.01 -5.72
C ASP A 88 -2.07 13.63 -5.16
N ASP A 89 -3.07 12.94 -4.61
CA ASP A 89 -2.93 11.57 -4.13
C ASP A 89 -2.63 10.60 -5.27
N SER A 90 -3.26 10.78 -6.44
CA SER A 90 -2.96 9.98 -7.63
C SER A 90 -1.51 10.16 -8.09
N LEU A 91 -0.97 11.38 -8.02
CA LEU A 91 0.43 11.65 -8.34
C LEU A 91 1.38 11.02 -7.32
N GLU A 92 1.06 11.06 -6.04
CA GLU A 92 1.87 10.38 -5.01
C GLU A 92 1.86 8.86 -5.17
N LEU A 93 0.71 8.26 -5.48
CA LEU A 93 0.61 6.84 -5.79
C LEU A 93 1.44 6.47 -7.03
N LEU A 94 1.40 7.30 -8.07
CA LEU A 94 2.22 7.11 -9.28
C LEU A 94 3.72 7.23 -8.96
N ARG A 95 4.12 8.19 -8.12
CA ARG A 95 5.51 8.33 -7.66
C ARG A 95 5.99 7.08 -6.91
N CYS A 96 5.17 6.54 -6.00
CA CYS A 96 5.47 5.29 -5.31
C CYS A 96 5.58 4.12 -6.29
N LEU A 97 4.69 4.03 -7.28
CA LEU A 97 4.72 3.00 -8.30
C LEU A 97 6.00 3.06 -9.15
N GLU A 98 6.43 4.25 -9.57
CA GLU A 98 7.68 4.42 -10.31
C GLU A 98 8.91 4.08 -9.47
N GLU A 99 8.90 4.36 -8.16
CA GLU A 99 9.95 3.92 -7.22
C GLU A 99 10.10 2.39 -7.24
N ILE A 100 8.99 1.65 -7.29
CA ILE A 100 9.01 0.17 -7.43
C ILE A 100 9.63 -0.25 -8.76
N TYR A 101 9.20 0.32 -9.88
CA TYR A 101 9.71 -0.07 -11.21
C TYR A 101 11.19 0.22 -11.36
N ILE A 102 11.65 1.40 -10.94
CA ILE A 102 13.06 1.80 -10.99
C ILE A 102 13.90 0.92 -10.06
N GLY A 103 13.44 0.72 -8.82
CA GLY A 103 14.14 -0.13 -7.85
C GLY A 103 14.24 -1.58 -8.32
N SER A 104 13.16 -2.12 -8.88
CA SER A 104 13.12 -3.49 -9.43
C SER A 104 14.04 -3.66 -10.63
N ALA A 105 14.10 -2.68 -11.54
CA ALA A 105 15.01 -2.70 -12.69
C ALA A 105 16.50 -2.69 -12.27
N GLN A 106 16.81 -2.16 -11.08
CA GLN A 106 18.16 -2.16 -10.51
C GLN A 106 18.46 -3.41 -9.68
N GLY A 107 17.56 -4.40 -9.64
CA GLY A 107 17.71 -5.64 -8.89
C GLY A 107 17.26 -5.55 -7.43
N GLY A 108 16.59 -4.46 -7.03
CA GLY A 108 16.03 -4.26 -5.69
C GLY A 108 14.56 -4.66 -5.54
N ALA A 109 14.05 -5.56 -6.40
CA ALA A 109 12.63 -5.93 -6.44
C ALA A 109 12.09 -6.41 -5.07
N ASP A 110 12.89 -7.16 -4.33
CA ASP A 110 12.55 -7.65 -2.99
C ASP A 110 12.17 -6.57 -1.99
N GLU A 111 12.81 -5.39 -2.07
CA GLU A 111 12.54 -4.28 -1.14
C GLU A 111 11.09 -3.81 -1.24
N TYR A 112 10.44 -4.04 -2.39
CA TYR A 112 9.12 -3.50 -2.72
C TYR A 112 8.04 -4.57 -2.91
N LEU A 113 8.42 -5.74 -3.44
CA LEU A 113 7.49 -6.75 -3.93
C LEU A 113 7.37 -7.99 -3.04
N GLU A 114 8.22 -8.13 -2.01
CA GLU A 114 8.24 -9.33 -1.14
C GLU A 114 6.85 -9.68 -0.59
N GLY A 115 6.09 -8.70 -0.10
CA GLY A 115 4.73 -8.94 0.42
C GLY A 115 3.76 -9.43 -0.66
N MET A 116 3.86 -8.88 -1.87
CA MET A 116 3.00 -9.27 -3.01
C MET A 116 3.39 -10.66 -3.54
N VAL A 117 4.69 -10.93 -3.66
CA VAL A 117 5.22 -12.26 -3.98
C VAL A 117 4.70 -13.30 -2.98
N ALA A 118 4.81 -13.03 -1.68
CA ALA A 118 4.32 -13.94 -0.64
C ALA A 118 2.80 -14.20 -0.75
N MET A 119 1.99 -13.20 -1.12
CA MET A 119 0.56 -13.39 -1.36
C MET A 119 0.28 -14.24 -2.60
N LEU A 120 1.03 -14.05 -3.69
CA LEU A 120 0.86 -14.80 -4.94
C LEU A 120 1.29 -16.25 -4.80
N THR A 121 2.40 -16.51 -4.08
CA THR A 121 2.91 -17.86 -3.83
C THR A 121 2.31 -18.52 -2.61
N LYS A 122 1.34 -17.87 -1.94
CA LYS A 122 0.70 -18.36 -0.71
C LYS A 122 1.71 -18.72 0.40
N GLY A 123 2.86 -18.06 0.41
CA GLY A 123 3.93 -18.29 1.38
C GLY A 123 4.79 -19.53 1.12
N GLU A 124 4.70 -20.15 -0.04
CA GLU A 124 5.61 -21.23 -0.44
C GLU A 124 7.04 -20.71 -0.61
N ALA A 125 8.02 -21.49 -0.17
CA ALA A 125 9.44 -21.15 -0.32
C ALA A 125 9.85 -21.24 -1.79
N ILE A 126 10.38 -20.14 -2.32
CA ILE A 126 10.75 -20.00 -3.72
C ILE A 126 12.27 -20.15 -3.82
N THR A 127 12.74 -20.90 -4.82
CA THR A 127 14.18 -20.97 -5.08
C THR A 127 14.71 -19.64 -5.65
N THR A 128 16.00 -19.37 -5.47
CA THR A 128 16.64 -18.16 -6.01
C THR A 128 16.49 -18.03 -7.54
N GLU A 129 16.40 -19.15 -8.26
CA GLU A 129 16.27 -19.20 -9.72
C GLU A 129 14.84 -18.90 -10.19
N GLU A 130 13.83 -19.32 -9.43
CA GLU A 130 12.41 -19.02 -9.71
C GLU A 130 12.07 -17.58 -9.37
N ARG A 131 12.81 -16.95 -8.46
CA ARG A 131 12.54 -15.61 -7.94
C ARG A 131 12.34 -14.55 -9.02
N LYS A 132 13.22 -14.47 -10.04
CA LYS A 132 13.07 -13.47 -11.12
C LYS A 132 11.77 -13.64 -11.92
N ARG A 133 11.32 -14.88 -12.12
CA ARG A 133 10.04 -15.15 -12.80
C ARG A 133 8.87 -14.77 -11.91
N VAL A 134 8.97 -15.07 -10.62
CA VAL A 134 7.94 -14.73 -9.65
C VAL A 134 7.85 -13.22 -9.43
N GLU A 135 8.94 -12.47 -9.51
CA GLU A 135 8.95 -11.00 -9.40
C GLU A 135 8.34 -10.31 -10.63
N GLN A 136 8.37 -10.96 -11.80
CA GLN A 136 7.77 -10.42 -13.02
C GLN A 136 6.24 -10.35 -12.92
N GLU A 137 5.61 -11.33 -12.29
CA GLU A 137 4.14 -11.38 -12.17
C GLU A 137 3.56 -10.18 -11.37
N PRO A 138 4.09 -9.80 -10.18
CA PRO A 138 3.73 -8.56 -9.50
C PRO A 138 3.91 -7.32 -10.38
N LEU A 139 5.02 -7.20 -11.11
CA LEU A 139 5.28 -6.05 -11.97
C LEU A 139 4.28 -5.96 -13.13
N ASP A 140 3.90 -7.10 -13.70
CA ASP A 140 2.87 -7.17 -14.74
C ASP A 140 1.51 -6.76 -14.17
N LYS A 141 1.15 -7.21 -12.96
CA LYS A 141 -0.06 -6.75 -12.26
C LYS A 141 -0.04 -5.25 -12.01
N LEU A 142 1.08 -4.72 -11.51
CA LEU A 142 1.25 -3.29 -11.24
C LEU A 142 1.14 -2.41 -12.50
N SER A 143 1.29 -2.97 -13.71
CA SER A 143 1.05 -2.22 -14.95
C SER A 143 -0.42 -1.81 -15.10
N THR A 144 -1.33 -2.60 -14.52
CA THR A 144 -2.77 -2.29 -14.45
C THR A 144 -3.01 -1.10 -13.53
N VAL A 145 -2.31 -1.03 -12.40
CA VAL A 145 -2.35 0.13 -11.49
C VAL A 145 -1.86 1.39 -12.22
N ARG A 146 -0.75 1.29 -12.97
CA ARG A 146 -0.23 2.42 -13.77
C ARG A 146 -1.28 2.96 -14.74
N LEU A 147 -1.96 2.06 -15.46
CA LEU A 147 -3.02 2.45 -16.39
C LEU A 147 -4.20 3.11 -15.67
N ALA A 148 -4.67 2.53 -14.57
CA ALA A 148 -5.77 3.08 -13.78
C ALA A 148 -5.44 4.48 -13.22
N LEU A 149 -4.22 4.68 -12.73
CA LEU A 149 -3.75 6.00 -12.27
C LEU A 149 -3.69 7.01 -13.42
N ALA A 150 -3.18 6.63 -14.59
CA ALA A 150 -3.14 7.52 -15.75
C ALA A 150 -4.55 7.97 -16.18
N GLN A 151 -5.51 7.04 -16.16
CA GLN A 151 -6.92 7.33 -16.44
C GLN A 151 -7.52 8.25 -15.38
N GLN A 152 -7.25 8.00 -14.09
CA GLN A 152 -7.74 8.83 -12.99
C GLN A 152 -7.19 10.26 -13.06
N ILE A 153 -5.89 10.41 -13.30
CA ILE A 153 -5.25 11.72 -13.47
C ILE A 153 -5.89 12.46 -14.66
N ALA A 154 -6.11 11.78 -15.79
CA ALA A 154 -6.80 12.38 -16.93
C ALA A 154 -8.24 12.81 -16.59
N ARG A 155 -9.00 12.01 -15.84
CA ARG A 155 -10.34 12.37 -15.34
C ARG A 155 -10.29 13.61 -14.45
N CYS A 156 -9.34 13.67 -13.50
CA CYS A 156 -9.14 14.82 -12.62
C CYS A 156 -8.91 16.12 -13.42
N CYS A 157 -8.09 16.08 -14.48
CA CYS A 157 -7.80 17.25 -15.32
C CYS A 157 -8.98 17.70 -16.20
N ILE A 158 -9.95 16.84 -16.48
CA ILE A 158 -11.14 17.20 -17.27
C ILE A 158 -12.23 17.80 -16.38
N LEU A 159 -12.28 17.41 -15.11
CA LEU A 159 -13.28 17.84 -14.13
C LEU A 159 -12.88 19.12 -13.36
N SER A 160 -11.63 19.57 -13.50
CA SER A 160 -11.09 20.83 -12.96
C SER A 160 -11.36 22.01 -13.88
#